data_AF-A0A354WHQ5-F1
#
_entry.id   AF-A0A354WHQ5-F1
#
_cell.length_a   1.000
_cell.length_b   1.000
_cell.length_c   1.000
_cell.angle_alpha   90.00
_cell.angle_beta   90.00
_cell.angle_gamma   90.00
#
_symmetry.space_group_name_H-M   'P 1'
#
loop_
_entity.id
_entity.type
_entity.pdbx_description
1 polymer ?
#
loop_
_entity_poly.entity_id
_entity_poly.type
_entity_poly.pdbx_seq_one_letter_code
_entity_poly.pdbx_strand_id
1 'polypeptide(L)'
;MNEQLLLNKWQKLKLEDQERVLAFIDAIDQEKPEEKLSKTTGIVYQPQTELGKKLWEIREKIIKDPNNKLLDLDDIEAELDEIRGKNR
;
A
#
# COMPACT_ATOMS: atom_id res chain seq x y z
N MET A 1 -7.99 -8.33 -21.93
CA MET A 1 -9.03 -9.32 -21.56
C MET A 1 -10.24 -8.53 -21.05
N ASN A 2 -11.45 -8.78 -21.54
CA ASN A 2 -12.66 -8.04 -21.11
C ASN A 2 -13.30 -8.76 -19.90
N GLU A 3 -13.62 -8.02 -18.83
CA GLU A 3 -14.28 -8.53 -17.63
C GLU A 3 -15.59 -9.28 -17.96
N GLN A 4 -16.37 -8.74 -18.91
CA GLN A 4 -17.62 -9.36 -19.37
C GLN A 4 -17.41 -10.77 -19.92
N LEU A 5 -16.29 -10.99 -20.62
CA LEU A 5 -15.97 -12.28 -21.23
C LEU A 5 -15.58 -13.32 -20.16
N LEU A 6 -14.86 -12.88 -19.12
CA LEU A 6 -14.48 -13.74 -18.00
C LEU A 6 -15.72 -14.19 -17.22
N LEU A 7 -16.62 -13.25 -16.90
CA LEU A 7 -17.86 -13.58 -16.18
C LEU A 7 -18.73 -14.56 -16.97
N ASN A 8 -18.85 -14.36 -18.29
CA ASN A 8 -19.64 -15.25 -19.14
C ASN A 8 -19.05 -16.67 -19.21
N LYS A 9 -17.71 -16.79 -19.19
CA LYS A 9 -17.05 -18.10 -19.12
C LYS A 9 -17.24 -18.75 -17.75
N TRP A 10 -17.08 -18.00 -16.67
CA TRP A 10 -17.27 -18.47 -15.29
C TRP A 10 -18.67 -19.05 -15.06
N GLN A 11 -19.71 -18.34 -15.50
CA GLN A 11 -21.11 -18.76 -15.35
C GLN A 11 -21.47 -20.03 -16.13
N LYS A 12 -20.70 -20.39 -17.16
CA LYS A 12 -20.91 -21.59 -17.98
C LYS A 12 -20.22 -22.84 -17.43
N LEU A 13 -19.34 -22.68 -16.44
CA LEU A 13 -18.66 -23.80 -15.80
C LEU A 13 -19.62 -24.58 -14.90
N LYS A 14 -19.34 -25.87 -14.73
CA LYS A 14 -19.97 -26.68 -13.69
C LYS A 14 -19.39 -26.32 -12.33
N LEU A 15 -20.10 -26.67 -11.27
CA LEU A 15 -19.68 -26.37 -9.90
C LEU A 15 -18.29 -26.93 -9.60
N GLU A 16 -17.99 -28.17 -10.04
CA GLU A 16 -16.68 -28.79 -9.78
C GLU A 16 -15.54 -28.04 -10.49
N ASP A 17 -15.79 -27.47 -11.67
CA ASP A 17 -14.80 -26.71 -12.42
C ASP A 17 -14.60 -25.30 -11.84
N GLN A 18 -15.65 -24.69 -11.27
CA GLN A 18 -15.54 -23.43 -10.53
C GLN A 18 -14.67 -23.59 -9.29
N GLU A 19 -14.87 -24.65 -8.51
CA GLU A 19 -14.06 -24.97 -7.34
C GLU A 19 -12.58 -25.14 -7.68
N ARG A 20 -12.27 -25.81 -8.80
CA ARG A 20 -10.89 -25.96 -9.29
C ARG A 20 -10.25 -24.62 -9.65
N VAL A 21 -11.00 -23.72 -10.27
CA VAL A 21 -10.49 -22.38 -10.61
C VAL A 21 -10.22 -21.56 -9.35
N LEU A 22 -11.08 -21.64 -8.32
CA LEU A 22 -10.84 -20.98 -7.04
C LEU A 22 -9.58 -21.52 -6.36
N ALA A 23 -9.45 -22.85 -6.29
CA ALA A 23 -8.25 -23.48 -5.72
C ALA A 23 -6.96 -23.08 -6.47
N PHE A 24 -7.04 -22.92 -7.79
CA PHE A 24 -5.91 -22.44 -8.60
C PHE A 24 -5.56 -20.97 -8.31
N ILE A 25 -6.55 -20.11 -8.13
CA ILE A 25 -6.34 -18.70 -7.75
C ILE A 25 -5.67 -18.65 -6.36
N ASP A 26 -6.18 -19.41 -5.40
CA ASP A 26 -5.64 -19.47 -4.04
C ASP A 26 -4.17 -19.96 -4.04
N ALA A 27 -3.83 -20.93 -4.89
CA ALA A 27 -2.46 -21.41 -5.04
C ALA A 27 -1.53 -20.33 -5.62
N ILE A 28 -1.97 -19.56 -6.63
CA ILE A 28 -1.20 -18.45 -7.19
C ILE A 28 -0.97 -17.35 -6.14
N ASP A 29 -1.99 -17.03 -5.34
CA ASP A 29 -1.89 -16.01 -4.30
C ASP A 29 -0.94 -16.44 -3.16
N GLN A 30 -0.76 -17.74 -2.93
CA GLN A 30 0.22 -18.27 -1.98
C GLN A 30 1.66 -18.26 -2.52
N GLU A 31 1.85 -18.47 -3.83
CA GLU A 31 3.18 -18.45 -4.48
C GLU A 31 3.73 -17.03 -4.70
N LYS A 32 2.91 -15.99 -4.53
CA LYS A 32 3.30 -14.57 -4.58
C LYS A 32 3.29 -13.92 -3.19
N PRO A 33 4.28 -14.18 -2.31
CA PRO A 33 4.36 -13.50 -1.02
C PRO A 33 4.59 -11.98 -1.14
N GLU A 34 5.06 -11.49 -2.29
CA GLU A 34 5.48 -10.09 -2.49
C GLU A 34 4.38 -9.16 -3.06
N GLU A 35 3.25 -9.70 -3.52
CA GLU A 35 2.16 -8.92 -4.16
C GLU A 35 0.81 -9.07 -3.44
N LYS A 36 0.80 -9.13 -2.10
CA LYS A 36 -0.38 -8.66 -1.36
C LYS A 36 -0.45 -7.13 -1.46
N LEU A 37 -0.70 -6.61 -2.66
CA LEU A 37 -1.24 -5.28 -2.86
C LEU A 37 -2.65 -5.29 -2.27
N SER A 38 -2.72 -4.95 -0.98
CA SER A 38 -3.95 -4.62 -0.29
C SER A 38 -4.63 -3.47 -1.03
N LYS A 39 -5.55 -3.80 -1.94
CA LYS A 39 -6.58 -2.87 -2.38
C LYS A 39 -7.47 -2.62 -1.18
N THR A 40 -7.31 -1.43 -0.59
CA THR A 40 -8.19 -0.86 0.44
C THR A 40 -7.98 -1.39 1.86
N THR A 41 -6.78 -1.25 2.41
CA THR A 41 -6.49 -0.90 3.82
C THR A 41 -4.97 -0.87 3.99
N GLY A 42 -4.47 0.17 4.64
CA GLY A 42 -3.06 0.57 4.64
C GLY A 42 -2.09 -0.61 4.78
N ILE A 43 -1.16 -0.70 3.83
CA ILE A 43 0.05 -1.51 4.00
C ILE A 43 0.76 -0.92 5.22
N VAL A 44 0.62 -1.58 6.37
CA VAL A 44 1.31 -1.19 7.60
C VAL A 44 2.77 -1.51 7.34
N TYR A 45 3.55 -0.48 7.03
CA TYR A 45 4.99 -0.60 6.87
C TYR A 45 5.59 -1.25 8.12
N GLN A 46 6.35 -2.33 7.94
CA GLN A 46 7.05 -3.04 9.02
C GLN A 46 8.56 -2.85 8.86
N PRO A 47 9.21 -2.07 9.72
CA PRO A 47 10.66 -1.88 9.66
C PRO A 47 11.41 -3.16 10.04
N GLN A 48 12.34 -3.58 9.19
CA GLN A 48 13.11 -4.82 9.39
C GLN A 48 14.41 -4.62 10.18
N THR A 49 14.98 -3.41 10.15
CA THR A 49 16.23 -3.09 10.84
C THR A 49 15.96 -2.40 12.18
N GLU A 50 16.89 -2.53 13.13
CA GLU A 50 16.80 -1.86 14.43
C GLU A 50 16.73 -0.33 14.30
N LEU A 51 17.47 0.23 13.33
CA LEU A 51 17.37 1.65 12.98
C LEU A 51 15.98 2.00 12.44
N GLY A 52 15.45 1.17 11.53
CA GLY A 52 14.11 1.36 10.97
C GLY A 52 13.03 1.36 12.05
N LYS A 53 13.12 0.44 13.04
CA LYS A 53 12.18 0.37 14.16
C LYS A 53 12.18 1.67 14.97
N LYS A 54 13.37 2.17 15.32
CA LYS A 54 13.53 3.44 16.04
C LYS A 54 12.95 4.62 15.27
N LEU A 55 13.23 4.71 13.97
CA LEU A 55 12.70 5.78 13.12
C LEU A 55 11.18 5.70 12.99
N TRP A 56 10.62 4.50 12.89
CA TRP A 56 9.18 4.28 12.84
C TRP A 56 8.49 4.71 14.14
N GLU A 57 9.05 4.36 15.29
CA GLU A 57 8.54 4.83 16.59
C GLU A 57 8.55 6.36 16.72
N ILE A 58 9.61 7.01 16.24
CA ILE A 58 9.70 8.48 16.23
C ILE A 58 8.61 9.07 15.33
N ARG A 59 8.45 8.54 14.12
CA ARG A 59 7.38 8.96 13.18
C ARG A 59 6.01 8.85 13.83
N GLU A 60 5.69 7.71 14.44
CA GLU A 60 4.39 7.48 15.09
C GLU A 60 4.13 8.44 16.25
N LYS A 61 5.18 8.78 17.03
CA LYS A 61 5.07 9.80 18.09
C LYS A 61 4.75 11.17 17.53
N ILE A 62 5.43 11.59 16.45
CA ILE A 62 5.21 12.89 15.82
C ILE A 62 3.80 13.00 15.23
N ILE A 63 3.35 11.97 14.50
CA ILE A 63 2.02 11.96 13.86
C ILE A 63 0.88 12.03 14.89
N LYS A 64 1.06 11.41 16.06
CA LYS A 64 0.05 11.37 17.13
C LYS A 64 0.04 12.60 18.02
N ASP A 65 1.09 13.42 17.98
CA ASP A 65 1.18 14.62 18.79
C ASP A 65 0.39 15.76 18.13
N PRO A 66 -0.75 16.19 18.70
CA PRO A 66 -1.56 17.26 18.14
C PRO A 66 -0.87 18.62 18.17
N ASN A 67 0.21 18.78 18.95
CA ASN A 67 0.98 20.03 19.03
C ASN A 67 2.02 20.14 17.91
N ASN A 68 2.31 19.04 17.20
CA ASN A 68 3.20 19.06 16.05
C ASN A 68 2.36 19.23 14.77
N LYS A 69 2.34 20.45 14.24
CA LYS A 69 1.76 20.71 12.91
C LYS A 69 2.61 19.99 11.86
N LEU A 70 2.04 18.99 11.20
CA LEU A 70 2.64 18.40 10.00
C LEU A 70 2.47 19.40 8.86
N LEU A 71 3.56 19.64 8.12
CA LEU A 71 3.54 20.52 6.97
C LEU A 71 2.62 19.94 5.89
N ASP A 72 1.76 20.78 5.33
CA ASP A 72 1.07 20.48 4.09
C ASP A 72 1.95 20.82 2.87
N LEU A 73 1.40 20.67 1.67
CA LEU A 73 2.17 20.90 0.44
C LEU A 73 2.60 22.37 0.29
N ASP A 74 1.76 23.29 0.73
CA ASP A 74 2.03 24.73 0.62
C ASP A 74 3.13 25.14 1.61
N ASP A 75 3.07 24.61 2.84
CA ASP A 75 4.11 24.77 3.86
C ASP A 75 5.47 24.24 3.33
N ILE A 76 5.49 23.06 2.70
CA ILE A 76 6.71 22.45 2.14
C ILE A 76 7.27 23.32 1.00
N GLU A 77 6.43 23.81 0.10
CA GLU A 77 6.87 24.66 -1.02
C GLU A 77 7.46 25.99 -0.52
N ALA A 78 6.84 26.60 0.50
CA ALA A 78 7.36 27.80 1.13
C ALA A 78 8.75 27.60 1.78
N GLU A 79 8.96 26.49 2.50
CA GLU A 79 10.28 26.17 3.07
C GLU A 79 11.34 25.94 1.98
N LEU A 80 10.98 25.22 0.90
CA LEU A 80 11.90 24.97 -0.22
C LEU A 80 12.32 26.27 -0.90
N ASP A 81 11.40 27.21 -1.09
CA ASP A 81 11.69 28.51 -1.67
C ASP A 81 12.54 29.39 -0.74
N GLU A 82 12.34 29.32 0.57
CA GLU A 82 13.21 29.98 1.55
C GLU A 82 14.63 29.42 1.51
N ILE A 83 14.79 28.09 1.43
CA ILE A 83 16.10 27.42 1.30
C ILE A 83 16.79 27.86 -0.01
N ARG A 84 16.05 27.89 -1.12
CA ARG A 84 16.58 28.33 -2.42
C ARG A 84 16.96 29.82 -2.43
N GLY A 85 16.19 30.64 -1.72
CA GLY A 85 16.45 32.08 -1.56
C GLY A 85 17.69 32.38 -0.71
N LYS A 86 17.96 31.57 0.33
CA LYS A 86 19.13 31.73 1.21
C LYS A 86 20.46 31.30 0.56
N ASN A 87 20.41 30.47 -0.48
CA ASN A 87 21.59 30.01 -1.22
C ASN A 87 21.97 30.91 -2.41
N ARG A 88 21.40 32.11 -2.50
CA ARG A 88 21.77 33.18 -3.44
C ARG A 88 22.52 34.28 -2.72
#